data_AF-A0A836U5Y0-F1
#
_entry.id   AF-A0A836U5Y0-F1
#
_cell.length_a   1.000
_cell.length_b   1.000
_cell.length_c   1.000
_cell.angle_alpha   90.00
_cell.angle_beta   90.00
_cell.angle_gamma   90.00
#
_symmetry.space_group_name_H-M   'P 1'
#
loop_
_entity.id
_entity.type
_entity.pdbx_description
1 polymer ?
#
loop_
_entity_poly.entity_id
_entity_poly.type
_entity_poly.pdbx_seq_one_letter_code
_entity_poly.pdbx_strand_id
1 'polypeptide(L)'
;MIILFNLGVVLLELGRLQECIAVLERAAVLAPGVDTLLKLTVAYGRNGQPDQARAAFARARALGPQHPQVVAIARAMAQQR
;
A
#
# COMPACT_ATOMS: atom_id res chain seq x y z
N MET A 1 -2.59 -13.59 9.19
CA MET A 1 -2.27 -12.57 8.17
C MET A 1 -3.47 -12.02 7.40
N ILE A 2 -4.58 -12.77 7.20
CA ILE A 2 -5.77 -12.31 6.45
C ILE A 2 -6.51 -11.12 7.12
N ILE A 3 -6.46 -11.01 8.45
CA ILE A 3 -7.23 -10.03 9.23
C ILE A 3 -6.79 -8.58 8.93
N LEU A 4 -5.49 -8.33 8.78
CA LEU A 4 -4.95 -6.97 8.56
C LEU A 4 -5.24 -6.49 7.13
N PHE A 5 -5.29 -7.41 6.16
CA PHE A 5 -5.69 -7.13 4.79
C PHE A 5 -7.17 -6.72 4.72
N ASN A 6 -8.08 -7.51 5.30
CA ASN A 6 -9.51 -7.20 5.28
C ASN A 6 -9.83 -5.93 6.09
N LEU A 7 -9.18 -5.75 7.24
CA LEU A 7 -9.34 -4.55 8.06
C LEU A 7 -8.85 -3.28 7.35
N GLY A 8 -7.73 -3.34 6.62
CA GLY A 8 -7.24 -2.20 5.84
C GLY A 8 -8.20 -1.77 4.72
N VAL A 9 -8.92 -2.72 4.09
CA VAL A 9 -9.95 -2.40 3.08
C VAL A 9 -11.16 -1.75 3.74
N VAL A 10 -11.66 -2.32 4.83
CA VAL A 10 -12.80 -1.77 5.57
C VAL A 10 -12.48 -0.36 6.08
N LEU A 11 -11.29 -0.13 6.62
CA LEU A 11 -10.88 1.20 7.10
C LEU A 11 -10.68 2.22 5.96
N LEU A 12 -10.25 1.77 4.78
CA LEU A 12 -10.19 2.61 3.57
C LEU A 12 -11.60 3.01 3.09
N GLU A 13 -12.55 2.09 3.14
CA GLU A 13 -13.95 2.37 2.77
C GLU A 13 -14.63 3.29 3.78
N LEU A 14 -14.31 3.15 5.07
CA LEU A 14 -14.81 4.00 6.15
C LEU A 14 -14.14 5.39 6.23
N GLY A 15 -13.15 5.67 5.38
CA GLY A 15 -12.42 6.96 5.39
C GLY A 15 -11.53 7.18 6.63
N ARG A 16 -11.35 6.15 7.47
CA ARG A 16 -10.49 6.19 8.67
C ARG A 16 -9.03 5.93 8.28
N LEU A 17 -8.50 6.81 7.44
CA LEU A 17 -7.24 6.61 6.74
C LEU A 17 -6.03 6.59 7.69
N GLN A 18 -6.01 7.45 8.71
CA GLN A 18 -4.92 7.49 9.70
C GLN A 18 -4.81 6.18 10.49
N GLU A 19 -5.93 5.60 10.89
CA GLU A 19 -5.95 4.32 11.61
C GLU A 19 -5.58 3.15 10.69
N CYS A 20 -6.04 3.19 9.43
CA CYS A 20 -5.62 2.25 8.40
C CYS A 20 -4.10 2.23 8.26
N ILE A 21 -3.49 3.42 8.15
CA ILE A 21 -2.04 3.59 8.06
C ILE A 21 -1.37 2.98 9.29
N ALA A 22 -1.77 3.35 10.51
CA ALA A 22 -1.15 2.85 11.73
C ALA A 22 -1.19 1.31 11.85
N VAL A 23 -2.30 0.70 11.46
CA VAL A 23 -2.46 -0.77 11.45
C VAL A 23 -1.58 -1.41 10.37
N LEU A 24 -1.58 -0.87 9.16
CA LEU A 24 -0.81 -1.40 8.03
C LEU A 24 0.70 -1.19 8.22
N GLU A 25 1.14 -0.13 8.89
CA GLU A 25 2.55 0.07 9.24
C GLU A 25 3.04 -1.00 10.21
N ARG A 26 2.27 -1.26 11.28
CA ARG A 26 2.55 -2.38 12.19
C ARG A 26 2.58 -3.71 11.45
N ALA A 27 1.64 -3.93 10.54
CA ALA A 27 1.61 -5.13 9.71
C ALA A 27 2.88 -5.25 8.84
N ALA A 28 3.32 -4.15 8.22
CA ALA A 28 4.51 -4.12 7.38
C ALA A 28 5.82 -4.30 8.16
N VAL A 29 5.86 -3.93 9.44
CA VAL A 29 6.99 -4.19 10.33
C VAL A 29 7.06 -5.66 10.74
N LEU A 30 5.92 -6.26 11.10
CA LEU A 30 5.87 -7.65 11.56
C LEU A 30 6.04 -8.65 10.41
N ALA A 31 5.44 -8.37 9.26
CA ALA A 31 5.48 -9.21 8.07
C ALA A 31 5.44 -8.33 6.82
N PRO A 32 6.60 -7.86 6.34
CA PRO A 32 6.67 -7.10 5.11
C PRO A 32 6.25 -7.98 3.94
N GLY A 33 5.10 -7.66 3.34
CA GLY A 33 4.53 -8.35 2.19
C GLY A 33 4.13 -7.35 1.10
N VAL A 34 4.17 -7.78 -0.15
CA VAL A 34 3.87 -6.91 -1.30
C VAL A 34 2.44 -6.35 -1.17
N ASP A 35 1.46 -7.19 -0.84
CA ASP A 35 0.07 -6.77 -0.67
C ASP A 35 -0.12 -5.75 0.46
N THR A 36 0.55 -5.94 1.60
CA THR A 36 0.49 -4.99 2.72
C THR A 36 1.09 -3.64 2.33
N LEU A 37 2.22 -3.63 1.62
CA LEU A 37 2.88 -2.40 1.16
C LEU A 37 2.07 -1.70 0.06
N LEU A 38 1.40 -2.44 -0.82
CA LEU A 38 0.47 -1.88 -1.81
C LEU A 38 -0.74 -1.23 -1.13
N LYS A 39 -1.30 -1.86 -0.09
CA LYS A 39 -2.38 -1.25 0.70
C LYS A 39 -1.94 0.00 1.43
N LEU A 40 -0.73 0.00 1.99
CA LEU A 40 -0.13 1.18 2.62
C LEU A 40 0.03 2.32 1.60
N THR A 41 0.46 2.00 0.37
CA THR A 41 0.56 2.95 -0.74
C THR A 41 -0.79 3.63 -1.01
N VAL A 42 -1.87 2.85 -1.10
CA VAL A 42 -3.22 3.37 -1.34
C VAL A 42 -3.70 4.21 -0.16
N ALA A 43 -3.50 3.74 1.07
CA ALA A 43 -3.89 4.46 2.28
C ALA A 43 -3.19 5.82 2.39
N TYR A 44 -1.88 5.87 2.14
CA TYR A 44 -1.12 7.12 2.11
C TYR A 44 -1.58 8.07 0.99
N GLY A 45 -1.83 7.54 -0.22
CA GLY A 45 -2.32 8.34 -1.34
C GLY A 45 -3.67 8.99 -1.04
N ARG A 46 -4.60 8.24 -0.43
CA ARG A 46 -5.92 8.76 -0.05
C ARG A 46 -5.86 9.73 1.14
N ASN A 47 -4.88 9.56 2.04
CA ASN A 47 -4.70 10.44 3.20
C ASN A 47 -3.98 11.76 2.85
N GLY A 48 -3.72 12.04 1.57
CA GLY A 48 -3.02 13.25 1.14
C GLY A 48 -1.51 13.22 1.43
N GLN A 49 -0.92 12.03 1.59
CA GLN A 49 0.50 11.82 1.88
C GLN A 49 1.23 11.15 0.70
N PRO A 50 1.36 11.83 -0.46
CA PRO A 50 1.86 11.22 -1.69
C PRO A 50 3.33 10.78 -1.59
N ASP A 51 4.16 11.45 -0.78
CA ASP A 51 5.57 11.09 -0.61
C ASP A 51 5.71 9.74 0.11
N GLN A 52 4.92 9.53 1.16
CA GLN A 52 4.88 8.26 1.89
C GLN A 52 4.29 7.14 1.02
N ALA A 53 3.30 7.46 0.18
CA ALA A 53 2.76 6.51 -0.80
C ALA A 53 3.85 6.05 -1.79
N ARG A 54 4.64 6.98 -2.34
CA ARG A 54 5.76 6.65 -3.24
C ARG A 54 6.82 5.80 -2.55
N ALA A 55 7.15 6.10 -1.29
CA ALA A 55 8.10 5.31 -0.50
C ALA A 55 7.58 3.88 -0.26
N ALA A 56 6.31 3.74 0.12
CA ALA A 56 5.66 2.44 0.30
C ALA A 56 5.64 1.62 -1.00
N PHE A 57 5.30 2.26 -2.13
CA PHE A 57 5.31 1.62 -3.43
C PHE A 57 6.70 1.19 -3.88
N ALA A 58 7.73 2.01 -3.61
CA ALA A 58 9.12 1.65 -3.91
C ALA A 58 9.54 0.38 -3.15
N ARG A 59 9.13 0.25 -1.88
CA ARG A 59 9.34 -0.97 -1.08
C ARG A 59 8.57 -2.16 -1.65
N ALA A 60 7.31 -1.98 -2.04
CA ALA A 60 6.50 -3.03 -2.66
C ALA A 60 7.15 -3.54 -3.96
N ARG A 61 7.67 -2.62 -4.77
CA ARG A 61 8.37 -2.94 -6.03
C ARG A 61 9.72 -3.62 -5.81
N ALA A 62 10.46 -3.24 -4.78
CA ALA A 62 11.71 -3.92 -4.42
C ALA A 62 11.44 -5.35 -3.91
N LEU A 63 10.36 -5.55 -3.15
CA LEU A 63 10.01 -6.85 -2.59
C LEU A 63 9.41 -7.82 -3.62
N GLY A 64 8.60 -7.31 -4.55
CA GLY A 64 7.91 -8.11 -5.56
C GLY A 64 7.83 -7.40 -6.90
N PRO A 65 8.95 -7.26 -7.64
CA PRO A 65 8.97 -6.55 -8.92
C PRO A 65 8.09 -7.21 -9.99
N GLN A 66 7.85 -8.52 -9.88
CA GLN A 66 7.00 -9.29 -10.79
C GLN A 66 5.56 -9.45 -10.28
N HIS A 67 5.22 -8.86 -9.12
CA HIS A 67 3.87 -8.97 -8.58
C HIS A 67 2.88 -8.29 -9.54
N PRO A 68 1.77 -8.95 -9.94
CA PRO A 68 0.89 -8.44 -10.99
C PRO A 68 0.41 -7.00 -10.76
N GLN A 69 0.04 -6.67 -9.51
CA GLN A 69 -0.41 -5.33 -9.14
C GLN A 69 0.72 -4.30 -9.18
N VAL A 70 1.94 -4.66 -8.77
CA VAL A 70 3.11 -3.77 -8.85
C VAL A 70 3.42 -3.45 -10.31
N VAL A 71 3.42 -4.47 -11.17
CA VAL A 71 3.68 -4.33 -12.61
C VAL A 71 2.60 -3.46 -13.26
N ALA A 72 1.32 -3.68 -12.93
CA ALA A 72 0.22 -2.88 -13.45
C ALA A 72 0.34 -1.39 -13.07
N ILE A 73 0.61 -1.10 -11.79
CA ILE A 73 0.79 0.29 -11.30
C ILE A 73 2.04 0.93 -11.92
N ALA A 74 3.16 0.20 -12.01
CA ALA A 74 4.39 0.72 -12.61
C ALA A 74 4.21 1.05 -14.10
N ARG A 75 3.48 0.21 -14.85
CA ARG A 75 3.12 0.48 -16.25
C ARG A 75 2.21 1.69 -16.38
N ALA A 76 1.18 1.80 -15.54
CA ALA A 76 0.28 2.97 -15.52
C ALA A 76 1.05 4.27 -15.24
N MET A 77 1.98 4.25 -14.29
CA MET A 77 2.84 5.40 -13.97
C MET A 77 3.84 5.75 -15.10
N ALA A 78 4.29 4.75 -15.85
CA ALA A 78 5.18 4.95 -17.00
C ALA A 78 4.44 5.50 -18.23
N GLN A 79 3.14 5.20 -18.37
CA GLN A 79 2.29 5.66 -19.47
C GLN A 79 1.67 7.05 -19.27
N GLN A 80 1.71 7.59 -18.05
CA GLN A 80 1.27 8.97 -17.75
C GLN A 80 2.38 10.02 -17.99
N ARG A 81 3.36 9.71 -18.84
CA ARG A 81 4.45 10.62 -19.24
C ARG A 81 4.32 11.04 -20.69
#